data_AF-A0A086ZSE5-F1
#
_entry.id   AF-A0A086ZSE5-F1
#
_cell.length_a   1.000
_cell.length_b   1.000
_cell.length_c   1.000
_cell.angle_alpha   90.00
_cell.angle_beta   90.00
_cell.angle_gamma   90.00
#
_symmetry.space_group_name_H-M   'P 1'
#
loop_
_entity.id
_entity.type
_entity.pdbx_description
1 polymer ?
#
loop_
_entity_poly.entity_id
_entity_poly.type
_entity_poly.pdbx_seq_one_letter_code
_entity_poly.pdbx_strand_id
1 'polypeptide(L)'
;MPRPRRDSEILPARERMENAFWELLADREYHKITVTDVVHEAGVNRNSFYYHYSGLPELADSAIMHVVHEARPMLPEPGSDPDATWRETMTTLLRSPEHRERLDRLALIAGPHGSPELVDSLRDFGRLTIINGLQLPDRLDLKTDLMLDFTIGGMLAVISRWPQLRDTVTVNDLLNEDVAMLAMSMVLSLSRKDLLEYWHRIFRNNLPSDDVAAAPAPQL
;
A
#
# COMPACT_ATOMS: atom_id res chain seq x y z
N MET A 1 -39.01 23.92 7.85
CA MET A 1 -38.96 22.59 8.49
C MET A 1 -37.74 22.53 9.39
N PRO A 2 -37.85 22.08 10.65
CA PRO A 2 -36.69 21.95 11.53
C PRO A 2 -35.79 20.82 10.99
N ARG A 3 -34.49 21.09 10.82
CA ARG A 3 -33.49 20.05 10.51
C ARG A 3 -33.48 19.04 11.67
N PRO A 4 -33.64 17.73 11.42
CA PRO A 4 -33.41 16.73 12.46
C PRO A 4 -31.98 16.84 12.97
N ARG A 5 -31.85 16.74 14.29
CA ARG A 5 -30.60 16.85 15.05
C ARG A 5 -29.61 15.78 14.59
N ARG A 6 -28.33 16.15 14.54
CA ARG A 6 -27.16 15.25 14.45
C ARG A 6 -27.11 14.40 15.73
N ASP A 7 -27.96 13.40 15.81
CA ASP A 7 -27.79 12.25 16.68
C ASP A 7 -27.91 11.04 15.77
N SER A 8 -26.80 10.39 15.44
CA SER A 8 -26.86 9.02 14.93
C SER A 8 -25.48 8.40 15.03
N GLU A 9 -25.37 7.35 15.83
CA GLU A 9 -24.30 6.34 15.86
C GLU A 9 -24.13 5.60 14.50
N ILE A 10 -24.66 6.16 13.42
CA ILE A 10 -24.77 5.57 12.09
C ILE A 10 -23.78 6.29 11.19
N LEU A 11 -22.90 5.53 10.54
CA LEU A 11 -21.91 6.04 9.60
C LEU A 11 -22.57 6.82 8.45
N PRO A 12 -21.88 7.83 7.88
CA PRO A 12 -22.32 8.53 6.68
C PRO A 12 -22.72 7.55 5.56
N ALA A 13 -23.73 7.91 4.76
CA ALA A 13 -24.23 7.04 3.69
C ALA A 13 -23.12 6.61 2.71
N ARG A 14 -22.17 7.49 2.41
CA ARG A 14 -20.99 7.21 1.59
C ARG A 14 -20.17 6.04 2.16
N GLU A 15 -19.77 6.15 3.42
CA GLU A 15 -18.95 5.16 4.10
C GLU A 15 -19.68 3.81 4.24
N ARG A 16 -20.99 3.83 4.48
CA ARG A 16 -21.81 2.61 4.48
C ARG A 16 -21.83 1.91 3.13
N MET A 17 -21.93 2.67 2.03
CA MET A 17 -21.91 2.09 0.68
C MET A 17 -20.53 1.52 0.32
N GLU A 18 -19.45 2.16 0.75
CA GLU A 18 -18.09 1.65 0.54
C GLU A 18 -17.82 0.39 1.39
N ASN A 19 -18.26 0.36 2.65
CA ASN A 19 -18.19 -0.84 3.49
C ASN A 19 -19.00 -2.01 2.90
N ALA A 20 -20.23 -1.74 2.45
CA ALA A 20 -21.06 -2.72 1.75
C ALA A 20 -20.39 -3.25 0.48
N PHE A 21 -19.68 -2.40 -0.27
CA PHE A 21 -18.91 -2.85 -1.43
C PHE A 21 -17.81 -3.86 -1.02
N TRP A 22 -17.06 -3.59 0.05
CA TRP A 22 -16.03 -4.51 0.53
C TRP A 22 -16.60 -5.84 1.04
N GLU A 23 -17.72 -5.80 1.77
CA GLU A 23 -18.41 -7.00 2.27
C GLU A 23 -18.90 -7.87 1.11
N LEU A 24 -19.53 -7.26 0.10
CA LEU A 24 -19.99 -7.96 -1.10
C LEU A 24 -18.81 -8.52 -1.92
N LEU A 25 -17.72 -7.78 -2.06
CA LEU A 25 -16.51 -8.24 -2.76
C LEU A 25 -15.80 -9.37 -1.99
N ALA A 26 -15.91 -9.39 -0.66
CA ALA A 26 -15.40 -10.50 0.14
C ALA A 26 -16.23 -11.79 -0.06
N ASP A 27 -17.52 -11.67 -0.39
CA ASP A 27 -18.42 -12.80 -0.60
C ASP A 27 -18.39 -13.34 -2.05
N ARG A 28 -18.27 -12.46 -3.05
CA ARG A 28 -18.40 -12.86 -4.47
C ARG A 28 -17.56 -11.99 -5.41
N GLU A 29 -17.36 -12.52 -6.62
CA GLU A 29 -16.67 -11.82 -7.71
C GLU A 29 -17.36 -10.51 -8.09
N TYR A 30 -16.57 -9.47 -8.39
CA TYR A 30 -17.03 -8.12 -8.69
C TYR A 30 -18.16 -8.06 -9.72
N HIS A 31 -18.06 -8.84 -10.80
CA HIS A 31 -19.06 -8.84 -11.88
C HIS A 31 -20.44 -9.37 -11.46
N LYS A 32 -20.55 -10.01 -10.27
CA LYS A 32 -21.81 -10.50 -9.69
C LYS A 32 -22.44 -9.51 -8.72
N ILE A 33 -21.77 -8.39 -8.42
CA ILE A 33 -22.26 -7.36 -7.51
C ILE A 33 -23.12 -6.37 -8.30
N THR A 34 -24.27 -5.98 -7.73
CA THR A 34 -25.15 -4.97 -8.32
C THR A 34 -25.36 -3.78 -7.41
N VAL A 35 -25.83 -2.66 -7.97
CA VAL A 35 -26.26 -1.49 -7.17
C VAL A 35 -27.36 -1.89 -6.17
N THR A 36 -28.23 -2.84 -6.52
CA THR A 36 -29.29 -3.33 -5.63
C THR A 36 -28.71 -4.02 -4.40
N ASP A 37 -27.67 -4.84 -4.59
CA ASP A 37 -26.99 -5.50 -3.47
C ASP A 37 -26.36 -4.47 -2.53
N VAL A 38 -25.65 -3.49 -3.09
CA VAL A 38 -25.00 -2.44 -2.30
C VAL A 38 -26.01 -1.62 -1.49
N VAL A 39 -27.12 -1.18 -2.09
CA VAL A 39 -28.10 -0.36 -1.35
C VAL A 39 -28.80 -1.16 -0.26
N HIS A 40 -29.01 -2.45 -0.49
CA HIS A 40 -29.58 -3.36 0.50
C HIS A 40 -28.61 -3.54 1.67
N GLU A 41 -27.36 -3.92 1.40
CA GLU A 41 -26.33 -4.15 2.42
C GLU A 41 -26.02 -2.86 3.21
N ALA A 42 -25.86 -1.74 2.52
CA ALA A 42 -25.57 -0.45 3.16
C ALA A 42 -26.76 0.13 3.95
N GLY A 43 -27.98 -0.41 3.79
CA GLY A 43 -29.19 0.15 4.38
C GLY A 43 -29.50 1.57 3.89
N VAL A 44 -29.35 1.82 2.59
CA VAL A 44 -29.67 3.11 1.95
C VAL A 44 -30.73 2.91 0.86
N ASN A 45 -31.41 3.99 0.45
CA ASN A 45 -32.29 3.92 -0.71
C ASN A 45 -31.50 4.19 -2.00
N ARG A 46 -32.07 3.77 -3.13
CA ARG A 46 -31.44 3.92 -4.46
C ARG A 46 -31.22 5.38 -4.88
N ASN A 47 -32.05 6.33 -4.43
CA ASN A 47 -31.83 7.75 -4.72
C ASN A 47 -30.62 8.29 -3.97
N SER A 48 -30.38 7.83 -2.74
CA SER A 48 -29.18 8.16 -1.96
C SER A 48 -27.92 7.58 -2.61
N PHE A 49 -27.99 6.38 -3.19
CA PHE A 49 -26.87 5.86 -3.99
C PHE A 49 -26.54 6.78 -5.16
N TYR A 50 -27.54 7.08 -6.01
CA TYR A 50 -27.32 7.90 -7.20
C TYR A 50 -27.03 9.37 -6.92
N TYR A 51 -27.25 9.83 -5.68
CA TYR A 51 -26.78 11.14 -5.24
C TYR A 51 -25.25 11.18 -5.07
N HIS A 52 -24.62 10.05 -4.72
CA HIS A 52 -23.19 9.96 -4.45
C HIS A 52 -22.40 9.31 -5.60
N TYR A 53 -23.00 8.37 -6.33
CA TYR A 53 -22.33 7.58 -7.36
C TYR A 53 -23.24 7.36 -8.57
N SER A 54 -22.71 7.56 -9.76
CA SER A 54 -23.38 7.27 -11.04
C SER A 54 -23.58 5.76 -11.28
N GLY A 55 -22.76 4.91 -10.64
CA GLY A 55 -22.83 3.46 -10.77
C GLY A 55 -21.85 2.72 -9.87
N LEU A 56 -21.83 1.40 -9.99
CA LEU A 56 -20.92 0.53 -9.24
C LEU A 56 -19.43 0.80 -9.54
N PRO A 57 -18.99 1.10 -10.78
CA PRO A 57 -17.60 1.44 -11.04
C PRO A 57 -17.11 2.66 -10.26
N GLU A 58 -17.90 3.75 -10.22
CA GLU A 58 -17.51 4.96 -9.48
C GLU A 58 -17.46 4.73 -7.96
N LEU A 59 -18.37 3.90 -7.42
CA LEU A 59 -18.28 3.47 -6.03
C LEU A 59 -16.98 2.69 -5.76
N ALA A 60 -16.65 1.74 -6.63
CA ALA A 60 -15.45 0.92 -6.49
C ALA A 60 -14.19 1.79 -6.54
N ASP A 61 -14.08 2.70 -7.51
CA ASP A 61 -12.96 3.65 -7.61
C ASP A 61 -12.82 4.50 -6.34
N SER A 62 -13.95 5.00 -5.82
CA SER A 62 -13.99 5.77 -4.58
C SER A 62 -13.47 4.97 -3.38
N ALA A 63 -13.95 3.73 -3.24
CA ALA A 63 -13.53 2.82 -2.17
C ALA A 63 -12.03 2.48 -2.27
N ILE A 64 -11.55 2.16 -3.48
CA ILE A 64 -10.13 1.87 -3.73
C ILE A 64 -9.26 3.07 -3.39
N MET A 65 -9.64 4.25 -3.88
CA MET A 65 -8.91 5.49 -3.64
C MET A 65 -8.79 5.79 -2.14
N HIS A 66 -9.85 5.56 -1.35
CA HIS A 66 -9.77 5.73 0.10
C HIS A 66 -8.77 4.77 0.76
N VAL A 67 -8.82 3.47 0.41
CA VAL A 67 -7.90 2.48 0.98
C VAL A 67 -6.45 2.78 0.61
N VAL A 68 -6.20 3.21 -0.64
CA VAL A 68 -4.86 3.54 -1.13
C VAL A 68 -4.35 4.86 -0.52
N HIS A 69 -5.18 5.90 -0.42
CA HIS A 69 -4.76 7.20 0.12
C HIS A 69 -4.42 7.13 1.62
N GLU A 70 -5.08 6.24 2.35
CA GLU A 70 -4.74 5.97 3.76
C GLU A 70 -3.42 5.20 3.93
N ALA A 71 -2.94 4.54 2.87
CA ALA A 71 -1.61 3.95 2.83
C ALA A 71 -0.57 5.06 2.63
N ARG A 72 -0.17 5.72 3.73
CA ARG A 72 0.93 6.69 3.70
C ARG A 72 2.20 6.01 3.16
N PRO A 73 2.85 6.58 2.12
CA PRO A 73 4.17 6.12 1.72
C PRO A 73 5.13 6.39 2.89
N MET A 74 5.55 5.32 3.57
CA MET A 74 6.53 5.37 4.65
C MET A 74 7.91 5.49 4.03
N LEU A 75 8.20 6.70 3.56
CA LEU A 75 9.53 7.09 3.12
C LEU A 75 10.41 7.29 4.36
N PRO A 76 11.60 6.69 4.42
CA PRO A 76 12.53 6.98 5.48
C PRO A 76 12.95 8.44 5.42
N GLU A 77 12.99 9.08 6.59
CA GLU A 77 13.53 10.42 6.69
C GLU A 77 15.04 10.41 6.37
N PRO A 78 15.56 11.46 5.70
CA PRO A 78 16.99 11.60 5.51
C PRO A 78 17.72 11.52 6.87
N GLY A 79 18.58 10.53 7.04
CA GLY A 79 19.33 10.33 8.28
C GLY A 79 18.77 9.25 9.21
N SER A 80 17.55 8.74 9.00
CA SER A 80 17.02 7.62 9.81
C SER A 80 17.76 6.32 9.51
N ASP A 81 17.80 5.41 10.48
CA ASP A 81 18.27 4.04 10.25
C ASP A 81 17.22 3.28 9.42
N PRO A 82 17.56 2.83 8.20
CA PRO A 82 16.63 2.14 7.30
C PRO A 82 16.02 0.89 7.90
N ASP A 83 16.83 0.10 8.60
CA ASP A 83 16.40 -1.18 9.16
C ASP A 83 15.46 -0.94 10.34
N ALA A 84 15.77 0.03 11.20
CA ALA A 84 14.85 0.46 12.25
C ALA A 84 13.54 1.02 11.69
N THR A 85 13.60 1.87 10.65
CA THR A 85 12.41 2.46 10.01
C THR A 85 11.53 1.39 9.38
N TRP A 86 12.13 0.45 8.63
CA TRP A 86 11.44 -0.68 8.04
C TRP A 86 10.81 -1.57 9.11
N ARG A 87 11.55 -1.82 10.20
CA ARG A 87 11.08 -2.64 11.31
C ARG A 87 9.88 -2.07 12.02
N GLU A 88 9.92 -0.78 12.36
CA GLU A 88 8.80 -0.08 12.95
C GLU A 88 7.59 -0.07 12.02
N THR A 89 7.82 0.16 10.73
CA THR A 89 6.79 0.17 9.69
C THR A 89 6.08 -1.17 9.59
N MET A 90 6.82 -2.27 9.39
CA MET A 90 6.25 -3.61 9.29
C MET A 90 5.57 -4.02 10.60
N THR A 91 6.13 -3.65 11.75
CA THR A 91 5.49 -3.92 13.05
C THR A 91 4.16 -3.20 13.19
N THR A 92 4.08 -1.94 12.77
CA THR A 92 2.86 -1.13 12.82
C THR A 92 1.81 -1.62 11.84
N LEU A 93 2.24 -1.99 10.63
CA LEU A 93 1.39 -2.57 9.59
C LEU A 93 0.77 -3.89 10.07
N LEU A 94 1.59 -4.77 10.66
CA LEU A 94 1.13 -6.07 11.13
C LEU A 94 0.37 -6.02 12.45
N ARG A 95 0.51 -5.01 13.30
CA ARG A 95 -0.18 -4.95 14.61
C ARG A 95 -1.50 -4.18 14.60
N SER A 96 -1.67 -3.23 13.68
CA SER A 96 -2.89 -2.44 13.59
C SER A 96 -4.01 -3.23 12.89
N PRO A 97 -5.19 -3.42 13.52
CA PRO A 97 -6.34 -4.03 12.87
C PRO A 97 -6.76 -3.28 11.61
N GLU A 98 -6.75 -1.95 11.64
CA GLU A 98 -7.09 -1.10 10.50
C GLU A 98 -6.14 -1.33 9.31
N HIS A 99 -4.83 -1.48 9.57
CA HIS A 99 -3.85 -1.77 8.52
C HIS A 99 -4.05 -3.17 7.93
N ARG A 100 -4.38 -4.16 8.76
CA ARG A 100 -4.69 -5.52 8.28
C ARG A 100 -5.95 -5.54 7.42
N GLU A 101 -6.99 -4.85 7.84
CA GLU A 101 -8.23 -4.73 7.08
C GLU A 101 -7.98 -4.06 5.72
N ARG A 102 -7.15 -3.01 5.68
CA ARG A 102 -6.71 -2.40 4.41
C ARG A 102 -5.99 -3.41 3.52
N LEU A 103 -5.04 -4.19 4.06
CA LEU A 103 -4.35 -5.23 3.30
C LEU A 103 -5.32 -6.32 2.79
N ASP A 104 -6.30 -6.72 3.59
CA ASP A 104 -7.34 -7.66 3.19
C ASP A 104 -8.17 -7.09 2.03
N ARG A 105 -8.60 -5.82 2.11
CA ARG A 105 -9.33 -5.13 1.03
C ARG A 105 -8.52 -5.03 -0.26
N LEU A 106 -7.25 -4.67 -0.17
CA LEU A 106 -6.34 -4.63 -1.34
C LEU A 106 -6.13 -6.04 -1.93
N ALA A 107 -6.07 -7.07 -1.09
CA ALA A 107 -5.95 -8.45 -1.52
C ALA A 107 -7.21 -8.98 -2.20
N LEU A 108 -8.41 -8.52 -1.80
CA LEU A 108 -9.66 -8.85 -2.50
C LEU A 108 -9.63 -8.38 -3.96
N ILE A 109 -9.09 -7.18 -4.22
CA ILE A 109 -8.96 -6.63 -5.57
C ILE A 109 -7.92 -7.39 -6.39
N ALA A 110 -6.75 -7.65 -5.80
CA ALA A 110 -5.67 -8.35 -6.49
C ALA A 110 -5.90 -9.87 -6.59
N GLY A 111 -6.96 -10.38 -5.96
CA GLY A 111 -7.28 -11.80 -5.84
C GLY A 111 -8.43 -12.25 -6.75
N PRO A 112 -8.94 -13.48 -6.54
CA PRO A 112 -9.95 -14.10 -7.40
C PRO A 112 -11.30 -13.38 -7.46
N HIS A 113 -11.64 -12.59 -6.43
CA HIS A 113 -12.91 -11.85 -6.38
C HIS A 113 -12.83 -10.51 -7.14
N GLY A 114 -11.63 -10.02 -7.40
CA GLY A 114 -11.40 -8.82 -8.18
C GLY A 114 -11.81 -8.98 -9.65
N SER A 115 -11.53 -7.95 -10.43
CA SER A 115 -11.65 -7.96 -11.87
C SER A 115 -10.49 -7.18 -12.50
N PRO A 116 -10.21 -7.34 -13.80
CA PRO A 116 -9.17 -6.55 -14.47
C PRO A 116 -9.35 -5.05 -14.25
N GLU A 117 -10.59 -4.56 -14.29
CA GLU A 117 -10.90 -3.14 -14.10
C GLU A 117 -10.57 -2.65 -12.69
N LEU A 118 -10.85 -3.45 -11.65
CA LEU A 118 -10.49 -3.07 -10.27
C LEU A 118 -8.97 -3.08 -10.07
N VAL A 119 -8.26 -4.02 -10.68
CA VAL A 119 -6.79 -4.10 -10.62
C VAL A 119 -6.17 -2.91 -11.35
N ASP A 120 -6.73 -2.50 -12.48
CA ASP A 120 -6.31 -1.31 -13.22
C ASP A 120 -6.55 -0.03 -12.39
N SER A 121 -7.72 0.13 -11.79
CA SER A 121 -7.99 1.25 -10.87
C SER A 121 -7.01 1.28 -9.69
N LEU A 122 -6.75 0.12 -9.07
CA LEU A 122 -5.78 0.03 -7.97
C LEU A 122 -4.35 0.39 -8.42
N ARG A 123 -3.96 -0.03 -9.64
CA ARG A 123 -2.67 0.36 -10.22
C ARG A 123 -2.60 1.87 -10.42
N ASP A 124 -3.63 2.49 -10.99
CA ASP A 124 -3.67 3.92 -11.28
C ASP A 124 -3.64 4.76 -9.99
N PHE A 125 -4.43 4.41 -8.99
CA PHE A 125 -4.40 5.09 -7.68
C PHE A 125 -3.09 4.85 -6.94
N GLY A 126 -2.50 3.66 -7.05
CA GLY A 126 -1.17 3.36 -6.53
C GLY A 126 -0.09 4.23 -7.17
N ARG A 127 -0.11 4.37 -8.50
CA ARG A 127 0.79 5.26 -9.26
C ARG A 127 0.66 6.69 -8.78
N LEU A 128 -0.57 7.20 -8.69
CA LEU A 128 -0.86 8.56 -8.25
C LEU A 128 -0.35 8.82 -6.83
N THR A 129 -0.55 7.86 -5.93
CA THR A 129 -0.10 7.96 -4.53
C THR A 129 1.41 8.04 -4.43
N ILE A 130 2.14 7.24 -5.19
CA ILE A 130 3.61 7.27 -5.20
C ILE A 130 4.11 8.56 -5.83
N ILE A 131 3.55 8.98 -6.97
CA ILE A 131 3.92 10.24 -7.66
C ILE A 131 3.75 11.43 -6.72
N ASN A 132 2.60 11.53 -6.05
CA ASN A 132 2.31 12.62 -5.13
C ASN A 132 3.16 12.54 -3.85
N GLY A 133 3.33 11.34 -3.29
CA GLY A 133 4.11 11.13 -2.08
C GLY A 133 5.60 11.44 -2.25
N LEU A 134 6.15 11.16 -3.44
CA LEU A 134 7.54 11.43 -3.79
C LEU A 134 7.76 12.77 -4.50
N GLN A 135 6.70 13.52 -4.79
CA GLN A 135 6.75 14.77 -5.57
C GLN A 135 7.50 14.59 -6.90
N LEU A 136 7.16 13.51 -7.62
CA LEU A 136 7.71 13.25 -8.95
C LEU A 136 7.20 14.30 -9.95
N PRO A 137 7.99 14.62 -11.00
CA PRO A 137 7.55 15.58 -12.01
C PRO A 137 6.35 15.04 -12.81
N ASP A 138 5.48 15.93 -13.29
CA ASP A 138 4.30 15.58 -14.11
C ASP A 138 4.66 14.74 -15.34
N ARG A 139 5.86 14.94 -15.88
CA ARG A 139 6.39 14.17 -17.01
C ARG A 139 7.56 13.30 -16.52
N LEU A 140 7.27 12.01 -16.40
CA LEU A 140 8.27 11.00 -16.06
C LEU A 140 9.12 10.65 -17.28
N ASP A 141 10.39 10.36 -17.06
CA ASP A 141 11.22 9.68 -18.05
C ASP A 141 10.88 8.18 -18.09
N LEU A 142 11.28 7.50 -19.17
CA LEU A 142 10.98 6.07 -19.36
C LEU A 142 11.50 5.22 -18.19
N LYS A 143 12.65 5.56 -17.62
CA LYS A 143 13.24 4.82 -16.51
C LYS A 143 12.34 4.89 -15.28
N THR A 144 11.93 6.10 -14.89
CA THR A 144 11.09 6.32 -13.70
C THR A 144 9.71 5.70 -13.90
N ASP A 145 9.16 5.81 -15.11
CA ASP A 145 7.87 5.22 -15.47
C ASP A 145 7.88 3.68 -15.34
N LEU A 146 8.90 3.03 -15.92
CA LEU A 146 9.09 1.58 -15.79
C LEU A 146 9.33 1.14 -14.34
N MET A 147 10.04 1.94 -13.54
CA MET A 147 10.24 1.63 -12.12
C MET A 147 8.94 1.74 -11.33
N LEU A 148 8.05 2.68 -11.65
CA LEU A 148 6.72 2.74 -11.02
C LEU A 148 5.90 1.50 -11.36
N ASP A 149 5.88 1.09 -12.62
CA ASP A 149 5.15 -0.13 -13.04
C ASP A 149 5.70 -1.38 -12.36
N PHE A 150 7.04 -1.50 -12.28
CA PHE A 150 7.68 -2.60 -11.57
C PHE A 150 7.33 -2.59 -10.08
N THR A 151 7.40 -1.43 -9.44
CA THR A 151 7.11 -1.24 -8.01
C THR A 151 5.69 -1.69 -7.68
N ILE A 152 4.72 -1.20 -8.45
CA ILE A 152 3.30 -1.46 -8.22
C ILE A 152 2.96 -2.90 -8.58
N GLY A 153 3.50 -3.42 -9.69
CA GLY A 153 3.35 -4.82 -10.05
C GLY A 153 3.89 -5.77 -8.96
N GLY A 154 5.06 -5.46 -8.39
CA GLY A 154 5.64 -6.21 -7.28
C GLY A 154 4.79 -6.14 -6.01
N MET A 155 4.33 -4.95 -5.62
CA MET A 155 3.44 -4.76 -4.47
C MET A 155 2.13 -5.52 -4.64
N LEU A 156 1.49 -5.43 -5.80
CA LEU A 156 0.25 -6.16 -6.11
C LEU A 156 0.45 -7.68 -6.05
N ALA A 157 1.57 -8.18 -6.58
CA ALA A 157 1.89 -9.60 -6.52
C ALA A 157 2.02 -10.08 -5.06
N VAL A 158 2.66 -9.30 -4.18
CA VAL A 158 2.77 -9.63 -2.75
C VAL A 158 1.42 -9.54 -2.05
N ILE A 159 0.67 -8.46 -2.28
CA ILE A 159 -0.66 -8.22 -1.69
C ILE A 159 -1.65 -9.32 -2.08
N SER A 160 -1.63 -9.79 -3.33
CA SER A 160 -2.52 -10.88 -3.78
C SER A 160 -2.32 -12.19 -2.98
N ARG A 161 -1.14 -12.38 -2.39
CA ARG A 161 -0.78 -13.53 -1.56
C ARG A 161 -1.03 -13.31 -0.06
N TRP A 162 -1.42 -12.09 0.33
CA TRP A 162 -1.69 -11.73 1.71
C TRP A 162 -2.67 -12.68 2.43
N PRO A 163 -3.77 -13.16 1.82
CA PRO A 163 -4.70 -14.05 2.52
C PRO A 163 -4.08 -15.39 2.97
N GLN A 164 -3.07 -15.88 2.25
CA GLN A 164 -2.33 -17.10 2.64
C GLN A 164 -1.20 -16.80 3.63
N LEU A 165 -0.69 -15.56 3.61
CA LEU A 165 0.43 -15.12 4.44
C LEU A 165 -0.04 -14.62 5.81
N ARG A 166 -1.21 -13.99 5.93
CA ARG A 166 -1.61 -13.24 7.14
C ARG A 166 -1.63 -14.05 8.45
N ASP A 167 -1.85 -15.36 8.37
CA ASP A 167 -1.90 -16.26 9.53
C ASP A 167 -0.55 -16.95 9.81
N THR A 168 0.39 -16.87 8.88
CA THR A 168 1.69 -17.57 8.94
C THR A 168 2.89 -16.63 9.02
N VAL A 169 2.77 -15.44 8.46
CA VAL A 169 3.85 -14.46 8.37
C VAL A 169 4.15 -13.88 9.74
N THR A 170 5.39 -14.04 10.19
CA THR A 170 5.87 -13.36 11.38
C THR A 170 6.50 -12.03 11.00
N VAL A 171 6.56 -11.11 11.96
CA VAL A 171 7.32 -9.85 11.78
C VAL A 171 8.74 -10.19 11.31
N ASN A 172 9.39 -11.18 11.92
CA ASN A 172 10.75 -11.59 11.58
C ASN A 172 10.93 -12.04 10.12
N ASP A 173 9.91 -12.66 9.50
CA ASP A 173 9.98 -13.05 8.08
C ASP A 173 9.99 -11.82 7.15
N LEU A 174 9.28 -10.76 7.52
CA LEU A 174 9.26 -9.48 6.80
C LEU A 174 10.43 -8.56 7.16
N LEU A 175 11.10 -8.81 8.29
CA LEU A 175 12.32 -8.12 8.73
C LEU A 175 13.60 -8.72 8.14
N ASN A 176 13.50 -9.70 7.24
CA ASN A 176 14.67 -10.19 6.54
C ASN A 176 15.37 -9.00 5.84
N GLU A 177 16.68 -8.86 6.08
CA GLU A 177 17.53 -7.79 5.54
C GLU A 177 17.37 -7.67 4.02
N ASP A 178 17.23 -8.79 3.31
CA ASP A 178 17.04 -8.79 1.85
C ASP A 178 15.73 -8.12 1.41
N VAL A 179 14.63 -8.39 2.14
CA VAL A 179 13.31 -7.80 1.85
C VAL A 179 13.31 -6.31 2.16
N ALA A 180 13.92 -5.94 3.29
CA ALA A 180 14.10 -4.54 3.68
C ALA A 180 14.93 -3.80 2.62
N MET A 181 16.06 -4.36 2.19
CA MET A 181 16.92 -3.74 1.18
C MET A 181 16.23 -3.60 -0.17
N LEU A 182 15.45 -4.58 -0.62
CA LEU A 182 14.70 -4.47 -1.87
C LEU A 182 13.62 -3.40 -1.81
N ALA A 183 12.80 -3.39 -0.76
CA ALA A 183 11.75 -2.40 -0.57
C ALA A 183 12.34 -0.97 -0.50
N MET A 184 13.42 -0.82 0.27
CA MET A 184 14.11 0.45 0.47
C MET A 184 14.82 0.94 -0.78
N SER A 185 15.49 0.04 -1.51
CA SER A 185 16.14 0.37 -2.79
C SER A 185 15.13 0.85 -3.80
N MET A 186 13.97 0.21 -3.88
CA MET A 186 12.89 0.57 -4.78
C MET A 186 12.33 1.96 -4.47
N VAL A 187 12.04 2.21 -3.20
CA VAL A 187 11.58 3.50 -2.68
C VAL A 187 12.60 4.62 -2.93
N LEU A 188 13.88 4.36 -2.67
CA LEU A 188 14.95 5.35 -2.87
C LEU A 188 15.21 5.62 -4.34
N SER A 189 15.16 4.60 -5.20
CA SER A 189 15.32 4.75 -6.65
C SER A 189 14.29 5.68 -7.25
N LEU A 190 13.05 5.61 -6.76
CA LEU A 190 11.99 6.51 -7.19
C LEU A 190 12.16 7.94 -6.63
N SER A 191 12.78 8.10 -5.45
CA SER A 191 12.83 9.38 -4.73
C SER A 191 13.83 10.43 -5.26
N ARG A 192 14.52 10.17 -6.39
CA ARG A 192 15.64 10.99 -6.92
C ARG A 192 16.80 11.25 -5.91
N LYS A 193 16.79 10.62 -4.73
CA LYS A 193 17.90 10.67 -3.77
C LYS A 193 19.04 9.77 -4.25
N ASP A 194 20.28 10.13 -3.91
CA ASP A 194 21.46 9.39 -4.36
C ASP A 194 21.51 7.99 -3.72
N LEU A 195 21.08 7.00 -4.50
CA LEU A 195 21.13 5.58 -4.15
C LEU A 195 22.54 5.15 -3.74
N LEU A 196 23.56 5.70 -4.39
CA LEU A 196 24.97 5.42 -4.12
C LEU A 196 25.38 5.86 -2.71
N GLU A 197 24.97 7.05 -2.27
CA GLU A 197 25.30 7.56 -0.93
C GLU A 197 24.62 6.71 0.16
N TYR A 198 23.37 6.31 -0.08
CA TYR A 198 22.64 5.39 0.79
C TYR A 198 23.31 4.01 0.90
N TRP A 199 23.65 3.40 -0.25
CA TRP A 199 24.33 2.10 -0.30
C TRP A 199 25.71 2.15 0.34
N HIS A 200 26.47 3.23 0.12
CA HIS A 200 27.76 3.42 0.77
C HIS A 200 27.65 3.47 2.29
N ARG A 201 26.57 4.02 2.84
CA ARG A 201 26.35 4.09 4.30
C ARG A 201 26.04 2.71 4.90
N ILE A 202 25.21 1.91 4.25
CA ILE A 202 24.84 0.56 4.73
C ILE A 202 26.04 -0.39 4.64
N PHE A 203 26.71 -0.45 3.49
CA PHE A 203 27.80 -1.39 3.29
C PHE A 203 29.11 -1.00 3.97
N ARG A 204 29.37 0.29 4.28
CA ARG A 204 30.54 0.66 5.11
C ARG A 204 30.40 0.24 6.57
N ASN A 205 29.18 0.28 7.12
CA ASN A 205 28.96 -0.02 8.53
C ASN A 205 28.94 -1.54 8.83
N ASN A 206 28.79 -2.37 7.79
CA ASN A 206 28.74 -3.84 7.90
C ASN A 206 30.01 -4.56 7.42
N LEU A 207 31.06 -3.83 7.02
CA LEU A 207 32.37 -4.44 6.84
C LEU A 207 33.01 -4.58 8.23
N PRO A 208 33.48 -5.78 8.64
CA PRO A 208 34.37 -5.85 9.78
C PRO A 208 35.51 -4.88 9.49
N SER A 209 35.83 -4.02 10.45
CA SER A 209 37.05 -3.23 10.40
C SER A 209 38.17 -4.19 10.06
N ASP A 210 38.72 -4.08 8.86
CA ASP A 210 39.99 -4.71 8.53
C ASP A 210 41.00 -4.09 9.50
N ASP A 211 41.13 -4.70 10.68
CA ASP A 211 42.34 -4.69 11.46
C ASP A 211 43.39 -5.37 10.58
N VAL A 212 43.90 -4.59 9.63
CA VAL A 212 45.21 -4.82 9.04
C VAL A 212 46.17 -4.57 10.19
N ALA A 213 46.33 -5.60 11.03
CA ALA A 213 47.46 -5.74 11.91
C ALA A 213 48.70 -5.63 11.01
N ALA A 214 49.35 -4.46 11.07
CA ALA A 214 50.62 -4.22 10.45
C ALA A 214 51.60 -5.30 10.93
N ALA A 215 51.91 -6.27 10.07
CA ALA A 215 53.01 -7.18 10.29
C ALA A 215 54.31 -6.34 10.32
N PRO A 216 55.17 -6.47 11.33
CA PRO A 216 56.40 -5.70 11.38
C PRO A 216 57.35 -6.19 10.28
N ALA A 217 57.95 -5.23 9.57
CA ALA A 217 58.93 -5.51 8.53
C ALA A 217 60.14 -6.29 9.10
N PRO A 218 60.71 -7.25 8.36
CA PRO A 218 61.90 -7.97 8.80
C PRO A 218 63.08 -6.99 8.84
N GLN A 219 63.72 -6.89 10.01
CA GLN A 219 65.01 -6.23 10.15
C GLN A 219 66.09 -7.11 9.51
N LEU A 220 66.94 -6.48 8.69
CA LEU A 220 68.16 -7.05 8.11
C LEU A 220 69.18 -7.41 9.19
#